data_AF-A0A2U3KQG1-F1
#
_entry.id   AF-A0A2U3KQG1-F1
#
_cell.length_a   1.000
_cell.length_b   1.000
_cell.length_c   1.000
_cell.angle_alpha   90.00
_cell.angle_beta   90.00
_cell.angle_gamma   90.00
#
_symmetry.space_group_name_H-M   'P 1'
#
loop_
_entity.id
_entity.type
_entity.pdbx_description
1 polymer ?
#
loop_
_entity_poly.entity_id
_entity_poly.type
_entity_poly.pdbx_seq_one_letter_code
_entity_poly.pdbx_strand_id
1 'polypeptide(L)' 'MSRRLVWLEQPRFRGFGCSECAWRFEPSGAPKGTSFDEMMRNFELQRDKEFASHVCADYPRAMSTRSKNDE' A
#
# COMPACT_ATOMS: atom_id res chain seq x y z
N MET A 1 -6.63 -16.53 -0.69
CA MET A 1 -7.17 -15.26 -1.22
C MET A 1 -6.17 -14.69 -2.23
N SER A 2 -6.60 -14.19 -3.38
CA SER A 2 -5.70 -13.58 -4.35
C SER A 2 -5.39 -12.14 -3.92
N ARG A 3 -4.19 -11.88 -3.39
CA ARG A 3 -3.73 -10.52 -3.07
C ARG A 3 -3.86 -9.63 -4.31
N ARG A 4 -4.58 -8.52 -4.21
CA ARG A 4 -4.79 -7.58 -5.31
C ARG A 4 -4.25 -6.21 -4.95
N LEU A 5 -3.55 -5.63 -5.90
CA LEU A 5 -3.18 -4.23 -5.89
C LEU A 5 -4.42 -3.41 -6.22
N VAL A 6 -4.83 -2.54 -5.32
CA VAL A 6 -6.01 -1.69 -5.46
C VAL A 6 -5.66 -0.22 -5.28
N TRP A 7 -6.40 0.65 -5.93
CA TRP A 7 -6.33 2.08 -5.69
C TRP A 7 -7.14 2.42 -4.43
N LEU A 8 -6.47 2.93 -3.40
CA LEU A 8 -7.08 3.34 -2.15
C LEU A 8 -7.29 4.86 -2.17
N GLU A 9 -8.55 5.27 -2.15
CA GLU A 9 -8.96 6.66 -2.02
C GLU A 9 -9.57 6.88 -0.64
N GLN A 10 -8.76 7.35 0.30
CA GLN A 10 -9.16 7.71 1.65
C GLN A 10 -9.00 9.23 1.85
N PRO A 11 -9.74 9.85 2.79
CA PRO A 11 -9.69 11.30 3.03
C PRO A 11 -8.29 11.85 3.31
N ARG A 12 -7.38 11.02 3.84
CA ARG A 12 -6.00 11.37 4.18
C ARG A 12 -4.93 10.63 3.36
N PHE A 13 -5.35 9.79 2.41
CA PHE A 13 -4.42 8.96 1.63
C PHE A 13 -5.01 8.66 0.27
N ARG A 14 -4.26 8.98 -0.79
CA ARG A 14 -4.56 8.56 -2.16
C ARG A 14 -3.34 7.85 -2.69
N GLY A 15 -3.46 6.57 -2.99
CA GLY A 15 -2.34 5.77 -3.45
C GLY A 15 -2.70 4.31 -3.64
N PHE A 16 -1.71 3.52 -4.03
CA PHE A 16 -1.89 2.09 -4.19
C PHE A 16 -1.74 1.36 -2.86
N GLY A 17 -2.51 0.29 -2.68
CA GLY A 17 -2.40 -0.57 -1.51
C GLY A 17 -2.83 -1.99 -1.81
N CYS A 18 -2.64 -2.86 -0.83
CA CYS A 18 -3.07 -4.25 -0.92
C CYS A 18 -4.51 -4.38 -0.39
N SER A 19 -5.36 -5.16 -1.07
CA SER A 19 -6.72 -5.42 -0.59
C SER A 19 -6.76 -6.30 0.67
N GLU A 20 -5.72 -7.09 0.90
CA GLU A 20 -5.68 -8.12 1.95
C GLU A 20 -4.98 -7.65 3.24
N CYS A 21 -4.14 -6.61 3.17
CA CYS A 21 -3.37 -6.14 4.32
C CYS A 21 -3.23 -4.61 4.31
N ALA A 22 -2.76 -4.03 5.42
CA ALA A 22 -2.58 -2.58 5.56
C ALA A 22 -1.38 -2.00 4.77
N TRP A 23 -0.84 -2.76 3.79
CA TRP A 23 0.25 -2.30 2.94
C TRP A 23 -0.23 -1.14 2.06
N ARG A 24 0.53 -0.05 2.10
CA ARG A 24 0.33 1.17 1.32
C ARG A 24 1.62 1.48 0.59
N PHE A 25 1.51 1.76 -0.70
CA PHE A 25 2.63 2.22 -1.49
C PHE A 25 2.88 3.69 -1.18
N GLU A 26 3.96 3.95 -0.44
CA GLU A 26 4.45 5.29 -0.16
C GLU A 26 5.74 5.48 -0.94
N PRO A 27 5.72 6.21 -2.07
CA PRO A 27 6.93 6.48 -2.83
C PRO A 27 7.88 7.29 -1.94
N SER A 28 9.10 6.80 -1.72
CA SER A 28 10.11 7.45 -0.85
C SER A 28 10.69 8.75 -1.44
N GLY A 29 10.07 9.31 -2.48
CA GLY A 29 10.53 10.51 -3.17
C GLY A 29 9.81 10.74 -4.49
N ALA A 30 10.13 11.85 -5.16
CA ALA A 30 9.63 12.13 -6.50
C ALA A 30 10.02 10.99 -7.45
N PRO A 31 9.11 10.56 -8.35
CA PRO A 31 9.43 9.55 -9.34
C PRO A 31 10.64 10.03 -10.15
N LYS A 32 11.71 9.23 -10.14
CA LYS A 32 12.91 9.51 -10.92
C LYS A 32 12.62 9.21 -12.39
N GLY A 33 12.92 10.15 -13.27
CA GLY A 33 12.80 9.97 -14.71
C GLY A 33 13.08 11.29 -15.42
N THR A 34 13.58 11.21 -16.66
CA THR A 34 13.81 12.41 -17.49
C THR A 34 12.56 12.82 -18.27
N SER A 35 11.59 11.90 -18.39
CA SER A 35 10.30 12.10 -19.07
C SER A 35 9.14 11.59 -18.22
N PHE A 36 7.93 12.11 -18.47
CA PHE A 36 6.71 11.71 -17.77
C PHE A 36 6.38 10.22 -17.95
N ASP A 37 6.59 9.66 -19.15
CA ASP A 37 6.39 8.22 -19.40
C ASP A 37 7.38 7.38 -18.58
N GLU A 38 8.64 7.82 -18.53
CA GLU A 38 9.69 7.16 -17.76
C GLU A 38 9.39 7.21 -16.25
N MET A 39 8.93 8.37 -15.76
CA MET A 39 8.47 8.54 -14.38
C MET A 39 7.29 7.62 -14.05
N MET A 40 6.30 7.51 -14.95
CA MET A 40 5.13 6.65 -14.77
C MET A 40 5.54 5.18 -14.72
N ARG A 41 6.36 4.72 -15.68
CA ARG A 41 6.86 3.34 -15.70
C ARG A 41 7.70 3.00 -14.48
N ASN A 42 8.60 3.90 -14.08
CA ASN A 42 9.41 3.69 -12.88
C ASN A 42 8.54 3.60 -11.62
N PHE A 43 7.48 4.41 -11.53
CA PHE A 43 6.52 4.36 -10.44
C PHE A 43 5.76 3.04 -10.40
N GLU A 44 5.22 2.58 -11.53
CA GLU A 44 4.52 1.30 -11.62
C GLU A 44 5.46 0.14 -11.29
N LEU A 45 6.68 0.15 -11.81
CA LEU A 45 7.66 -0.90 -11.56
C LEU A 45 8.12 -0.95 -10.10
N GLN A 46 8.31 0.21 -9.45
CA GLN A 46 8.59 0.27 -8.02
C GLN A 46 7.43 -0.28 -7.19
N ARG A 47 6.20 0.17 -7.51
CA ARG A 47 4.99 -0.29 -6.85
C ARG A 47 4.82 -1.79 -6.98
N ASP A 48 4.94 -2.35 -8.18
CA ASP A 48 4.80 -3.79 -8.41
C ASP A 48 5.93 -4.59 -7.78
N LYS A 49 7.16 -4.08 -7.76
CA LYS A 49 8.28 -4.72 -7.07
C LYS A 49 8.08 -4.76 -5.56
N GLU A 50 7.67 -3.64 -4.96
CA GLU A 50 7.33 -3.56 -3.53
C GLU A 50 6.10 -4.44 -3.22
N PHE A 51 5.11 -4.47 -4.12
CA PHE A 51 3.95 -5.36 -4.00
C PHE A 51 4.31 -6.84 -4.16
N ALA A 52 5.29 -7.19 -4.99
CA ALA A 52 5.76 -8.57 -5.10
C ALA A 52 6.56 -8.98 -3.85
N SER A 53 7.39 -8.05 -3.34
CA SER A 53 8.31 -8.26 -2.22
C SER A 53 7.62 -8.19 -0.86
N HIS A 54 6.52 -7.43 -0.73
CA HIS A 54 5.79 -7.42 0.52
C HIS A 54 5.19 -8.81 0.75
N VAL A 55 5.48 -9.33 1.94
CA VAL A 55 4.73 -10.45 2.47
C VAL A 55 3.39 -9.85 2.86
N CYS A 56 2.31 -10.29 2.22
CA CYS A 56 1.00 -10.16 2.83
C CYS A 56 1.08 -10.98 4.11
N ALA A 57 1.50 -10.35 5.20
CA ALA A 57 1.20 -10.88 6.51
C ALA A 57 -0.31 -10.94 6.50
N ASP A 58 -0.86 -12.16 6.48
CA ASP A 58 -2.20 -12.44 6.96
C ASP A 58 -2.25 -11.69 8.27
N TYR A 59 -2.83 -10.49 8.24
CA TYR A 59 -3.11 -9.79 9.46
C TYR A 59 -4.10 -10.75 10.11
N PRO A 60 -3.77 -11.46 11.22
CA PRO A 60 -4.85 -12.05 12.00
C PRO A 60 -5.72 -10.83 12.24
N ARG A 61 -6.94 -10.83 11.69
CA ARG A 61 -7.88 -9.72 11.83
C ARG A 61 -7.72 -9.28 13.27
N ALA A 62 -7.08 -8.14 13.52
CA ALA A 62 -7.20 -7.56 14.82
C ALA A 62 -8.67 -7.17 14.81
N MET A 63 -9.50 -8.09 15.33
CA MET A 63 -10.51 -7.69 16.26
C MET A 63 -9.81 -6.66 17.11
N SER A 64 -10.10 -5.40 16.83
CA SER A 64 -10.24 -4.40 17.85
C SER A 64 -11.30 -4.95 18.83
N THR A 65 -10.94 -5.96 19.62
CA THR A 65 -11.49 -6.14 20.95
C THR A 65 -11.00 -4.93 21.73
N ARG A 66 -11.84 -3.89 21.66
CA ARG A 66 -12.13 -2.96 22.74
C ARG A 66 -11.65 -3.51 24.09
N SER A 67 -10.74 -2.81 24.75
CA SER A 67 -10.87 -2.36 26.14
C SER A 67 -9.58 -1.70 26.64
N LYS A 68 -9.71 -0.44 27.06
CA LYS A 68 -9.34 -0.05 28.43
C LYS A 68 -10.40 0.92 28.92
N ASN A 69 -11.28 0.42 29.78
CA ASN A 69 -11.93 1.22 30.80
C ASN A 69 -10.84 1.83 31.70
N ASP A 70 -11.05 3.07 32.13
CA ASP A 70 -10.54 3.71 33.35
C ASP A 70 -11.48 4.93 33.53
N GLU A 71 -12.66 4.72 34.12
CA GLU A 71 -13.09 4.99 35.52
C GLU A 71 -14.07 6.16 35.54
#